data_AF-W8YES5-F1
#
_entry.id   AF-W8YES5-F1
#
_cell.length_a   1.000
_cell.length_b   1.000
_cell.length_c   1.000
_cell.angle_alpha   90.00
_cell.angle_beta   90.00
_cell.angle_gamma   90.00
#
_symmetry.space_group_name_H-M   'P 1'
#
loop_
_entity.id
_entity.type
_entity.pdbx_description
1 polymer ?
#
loop_
_entity_poly.entity_id
_entity_poly.type
_entity_poly.pdbx_seq_one_letter_code
_entity_poly.pdbx_strand_id
1 'polypeptide(L)'
;MTSSALVLLSMAFGIKTVRDAIPVDFRLLAAAGIGVAVLTGVGSIVLGVPFLSHTFGYADLPVFGKNELATAVIFDLGVYMTVVGITMTIILAIGRDK
;
A
#
# COMPACT_ATOMS: atom_id res chain seq x y z
N MET A 1 7.53 8.44 1.83
CA MET A 1 7.32 9.84 2.25
C MET A 1 5.93 10.10 2.82
N THR A 2 4.86 9.49 2.28
CA THR A 2 3.49 9.68 2.78
C THR A 2 3.32 9.30 4.25
N SER A 3 3.93 8.21 4.72
CA SER A 3 3.93 7.85 6.15
C SER A 3 4.52 8.97 7.01
N SER A 4 5.65 9.56 6.62
CA SER A 4 6.29 10.66 7.35
C SER A 4 5.42 11.92 7.37
N ALA A 5 4.75 12.24 6.26
CA ALA A 5 3.81 13.36 6.21
C ALA A 5 2.63 13.15 7.17
N LEU A 6 2.07 11.94 7.20
CA LEU A 6 0.98 11.58 8.13
C LEU A 6 1.45 11.59 9.59
N VAL A 7 2.69 11.17 9.86
CA VAL A 7 3.31 11.26 11.20
C VAL A 7 3.42 12.72 11.64
N LEU A 8 3.97 13.59 10.78
CA LEU A 8 4.09 15.01 11.06
C LEU A 8 2.72 15.65 11.30
N LEU A 9 1.71 15.31 10.50
CA LEU A 9 0.34 15.78 10.70
C LEU A 9 -0.21 15.33 12.06
N SER A 10 0.05 14.07 12.43
CA SER A 10 -0.38 13.50 13.71
C SER A 10 0.29 14.16 14.91
N MET A 11 1.55 14.57 14.77
CA MET A 11 2.29 15.33 15.79
C MET A 11 1.80 16.78 15.89
N ALA A 12 1.51 17.43 14.76
CA ALA A 12 1.11 18.84 14.74
C ALA A 12 -0.32 19.07 15.24
N PHE A 13 -1.28 18.21 14.86
CA PHE A 13 -2.71 18.40 15.15
C PHE A 13 -3.27 17.38 16.15
N GLY A 14 -2.46 16.43 16.58
CA GLY A 14 -2.86 15.35 17.47
C GLY A 14 -3.53 14.18 16.74
N ILE A 15 -3.37 12.99 17.32
CA ILE A 15 -3.83 11.72 16.75
C ILE A 15 -5.36 11.64 16.57
N LYS A 16 -6.14 12.22 17.49
CA LYS A 16 -7.61 12.20 17.42
C LYS A 16 -8.11 12.97 16.20
N THR A 17 -7.62 14.20 16.02
CA THR A 17 -7.95 15.06 14.89
C THR A 17 -7.60 14.44 13.55
N VAL A 18 -6.44 13.79 13.44
CA VAL A 18 -6.02 13.11 12.21
C VAL A 18 -6.88 11.89 11.91
N ARG A 19 -7.29 11.13 12.93
CA ARG A 19 -8.20 9.99 12.72
C ARG A 19 -9.61 10.43 12.30
N ASP A 20 -10.09 11.54 12.83
CA ASP A 20 -11.39 12.09 12.43
C ASP A 20 -11.35 12.66 10.99
N ALA A 21 -10.21 13.25 10.60
CA ALA A 21 -10.01 13.77 9.23
C ALA A 21 -9.76 12.67 8.19
N ILE A 22 -9.10 11.57 8.56
CA ILE A 22 -8.78 10.44 7.69
C ILE A 22 -9.42 9.17 8.29
N PRO A 23 -10.68 8.87 7.95
CA PRO A 23 -11.43 7.73 8.50
C PRO A 23 -11.03 6.41 7.81
N VAL A 24 -9.72 6.12 7.77
CA VAL A 24 -9.17 4.90 7.19
C VAL A 24 -8.72 3.96 8.31
N ASP A 25 -9.14 2.70 8.24
CA ASP A 25 -8.58 1.67 9.10
C ASP A 25 -7.21 1.25 8.56
N PHE A 26 -6.14 1.80 9.15
CA PHE A 26 -4.76 1.53 8.75
C PHE A 26 -4.34 0.07 8.94
N ARG A 27 -5.03 -0.69 9.82
CA ARG A 27 -4.77 -2.12 10.00
C ARG A 27 -5.34 -2.91 8.82
N LEU A 28 -6.55 -2.54 8.39
CA LEU A 28 -7.18 -3.12 7.20
C LEU A 28 -6.40 -2.75 5.93
N LEU A 29 -5.92 -1.50 5.84
CA LEU A 29 -5.07 -1.03 4.74
C LEU A 29 -3.78 -1.86 4.63
N ALA A 30 -3.13 -2.16 5.76
CA ALA A 30 -1.95 -3.01 5.78
C ALA A 30 -2.26 -4.44 5.32
N ALA A 31 -3.36 -5.04 5.81
CA ALA A 31 -3.79 -6.37 5.40
C ALA A 31 -4.11 -6.44 3.90
N ALA A 32 -4.78 -5.41 3.36
CA ALA A 32 -5.08 -5.31 1.94
C ALA A 32 -3.80 -5.17 1.10
N GLY A 33 -2.85 -4.34 1.53
CA GLY A 33 -1.55 -4.17 0.85
C GLY A 33 -0.75 -5.47 0.77
N ILE A 34 -0.71 -6.24 1.87
CA ILE A 34 -0.07 -7.56 1.90
C ILE A 34 -0.78 -8.52 0.94
N GLY A 35 -2.12 -8.53 0.96
CA GLY A 35 -2.91 -9.34 0.04
C GLY A 35 -2.58 -9.05 -1.43
N VAL A 36 -2.50 -7.77 -1.81
CA VAL A 36 -2.17 -7.35 -3.18
C VAL A 36 -0.74 -7.78 -3.56
N ALA A 37 0.25 -7.58 -2.68
CA ALA A 37 1.63 -7.98 -2.94
C ALA A 37 1.76 -9.50 -3.11
N VAL A 38 1.10 -10.27 -2.24
CA VAL A 38 1.10 -11.74 -2.30
C VAL A 38 0.38 -12.24 -3.55
N LEU A 39 -0.78 -11.69 -3.89
CA LEU A 39 -1.52 -12.07 -5.10
C LEU A 39 -0.69 -11.80 -6.36
N THR A 40 0.09 -10.73 -6.38
CA THR A 40 0.98 -10.41 -7.50
C THR A 40 2.13 -11.43 -7.61
N GLY A 41 2.74 -11.81 -6.48
CA GLY A 41 3.76 -12.86 -6.44
C GLY A 41 3.22 -14.24 -6.82
N VAL A 42 2.06 -14.63 -6.30
CA VAL A 42 1.39 -15.90 -6.65
C VAL A 42 0.96 -15.91 -8.12
N GLY A 43 0.51 -14.78 -8.66
CA GLY A 43 0.19 -14.64 -10.09
C GLY A 43 1.37 -15.01 -10.99
N SER A 44 2.61 -14.65 -10.60
CA SER A 44 3.81 -15.03 -11.36
C SER A 44 4.06 -16.55 -11.35
N ILE A 45 3.82 -17.22 -10.22
CA ILE A 45 3.97 -18.67 -10.09
C ILE A 45 2.92 -19.42 -10.94
N VAL A 46 1.67 -18.95 -10.94
CA VAL A 46 0.58 -19.56 -11.73
C VAL A 46 0.85 -19.43 -13.24
N LEU A 47 1.55 -18.38 -13.67
CA LEU A 47 1.97 -18.18 -15.05
C LEU A 47 3.23 -18.98 -15.45
N GLY A 48 3.79 -19.78 -14.54
CA GLY A 48 4.95 -20.65 -14.80
C GLY A 48 6.28 -19.91 -14.94
N VAL A 49 6.33 -18.63 -14.56
CA VAL A 49 7.56 -17.81 -14.53
C VAL A 49 8.14 -17.76 -13.11
N PRO A 50 9.45 -17.52 -12.93
CA PRO A 50 10.06 -17.49 -11.59
C PRO A 50 9.37 -16.48 -10.66
N PHE A 51 9.36 -16.76 -9.35
CA PHE A 51 8.74 -15.87 -8.35
C PHE A 51 9.29 -14.44 -8.46
N LEU A 52 8.40 -13.43 -8.44
CA LEU A 52 8.72 -12.02 -8.71
C LEU A 52 9.18 -11.71 -10.15
N SER A 53 9.04 -12.64 -11.10
CA SER A 53 9.28 -12.33 -12.51
C SER A 53 8.16 -11.45 -13.02
N HIS A 54 8.46 -10.15 -13.12
CA HIS A 54 7.56 -9.15 -13.66
C HIS A 54 7.36 -9.43 -15.15
N THR A 55 6.27 -10.12 -15.48
CA THR A 55 5.85 -10.28 -16.87
C THR A 55 5.32 -8.93 -17.34
N PHE A 56 5.85 -8.44 -18.47
CA PHE A 56 5.36 -7.23 -19.14
C PHE A 56 3.99 -7.52 -19.74
N GLY A 57 2.94 -7.28 -18.96
CA GLY A 57 1.57 -7.29 -19.47
C GLY A 57 1.31 -5.99 -20.21
N TYR A 58 1.17 -6.05 -21.53
CA TYR A 58 0.55 -4.96 -22.28
C TYR A 58 -0.91 -4.90 -21.88
N ALA A 59 -1.26 -4.00 -20.96
CA ALA A 59 -2.64 -3.68 -20.65
C ALA A 59 -2.95 -2.32 -21.26
N ASP A 60 -3.74 -2.35 -22.35
CA ASP A 60 -4.26 -1.14 -22.99
C ASP A 60 -5.26 -0.47 -22.03
N LEU A 61 -4.80 0.55 -21.31
CA LEU A 61 -5.69 1.41 -20.53
C LEU A 61 -6.26 2.47 -21.48
N PRO A 62 -7.61 2.60 -21.58
CA PRO A 62 -8.27 3.50 -22.54
C PRO A 62 -7.95 4.99 -22.32
N VAL A 63 -7.29 5.36 -21.22
CA VAL A 63 -6.89 6.74 -20.88
C VAL A 63 -5.41 7.03 -21.20
N PHE A 64 -4.54 6.02 -21.28
CA PHE A 64 -3.08 6.21 -21.41
C PHE A 64 -2.42 5.47 -22.59
N GLY A 65 -3.16 4.68 -23.37
CA GLY A 65 -2.63 3.92 -24.51
C GLY A 65 -1.94 2.61 -24.12
N LYS A 66 -1.01 2.12 -24.95
CA LYS A 66 -0.21 0.91 -24.71
C LYS A 66 0.75 1.13 -23.54
N ASN A 67 0.25 0.93 -22.33
CA ASN A 67 1.08 0.97 -21.15
C ASN A 67 1.61 -0.43 -20.85
N GLU A 68 2.93 -0.50 -20.68
CA GLU A 68 3.59 -1.60 -19.99
C GLU A 68 3.21 -1.50 -18.52
N LEU A 69 1.99 -1.91 -18.17
CA LEU A 69 1.59 -2.17 -16.80
C LEU A 69 2.30 -3.44 -16.37
N ALA A 70 3.60 -3.28 -16.12
CA ALA A 70 4.38 -4.26 -15.41
C ALA A 70 3.63 -4.54 -14.10
N THR A 71 3.34 -5.82 -13.86
CA THR A 71 2.81 -6.30 -12.57
C THR A 71 3.65 -5.80 -11.38
N ALA A 72 4.89 -5.34 -11.62
CA ALA A 72 5.71 -4.56 -10.70
C ALA A 72 4.99 -3.37 -10.06
N VAL A 73 4.21 -2.61 -10.81
CA VAL A 73 3.52 -1.42 -10.28
C VAL A 73 2.43 -1.83 -9.27
N ILE A 74 1.74 -2.93 -9.52
CA ILE A 74 0.73 -3.47 -8.60
C ILE A 74 1.40 -4.01 -7.33
N PHE A 75 2.54 -4.68 -7.48
CA PHE A 75 3.36 -5.11 -6.34
C PHE A 75 3.81 -3.92 -5.48
N ASP A 76 4.39 -2.88 -6.10
CA ASP A 76 4.84 -1.67 -5.42
C ASP A 76 3.70 -0.93 -4.75
N LEU A 77 2.51 -0.92 -5.36
CA LEU A 77 1.31 -0.36 -4.76
C LEU A 77 0.88 -1.13 -3.51
N GLY A 78 0.93 -2.47 -3.54
CA GLY A 78 0.67 -3.31 -2.37
C GLY A 78 1.67 -3.07 -1.24
N VAL A 79 2.96 -2.97 -1.56
CA VAL A 79 4.03 -2.63 -0.60
C VAL A 79 3.80 -1.23 -0.03
N TYR A 80 3.47 -0.25 -0.86
CA TYR A 80 3.18 1.12 -0.45
C TYR A 80 2.03 1.19 0.56
N MET A 81 0.89 0.54 0.26
CA MET A 81 -0.25 0.49 1.18
C MET A 81 0.13 -0.16 2.51
N THR A 82 0.93 -1.24 2.46
CA THR A 82 1.43 -1.95 3.64
C THR A 82 2.27 -1.04 4.54
N VAL A 83 3.25 -0.33 3.96
CA VAL A 83 4.15 0.55 4.71
C VAL A 83 3.38 1.71 5.37
N VAL A 84 2.45 2.34 4.64
CA VAL A 84 1.62 3.41 5.18
C VAL A 84 0.72 2.90 6.30
N GLY A 85 0.05 1.76 6.08
CA GLY A 85 -0.84 1.14 7.05
C GLY A 85 -0.13 0.75 8.35
N ILE A 86 1.02 0.07 8.25
CA ILE A 86 1.79 -0.36 9.44
C ILE A 86 2.31 0.85 10.22
N THR A 87 2.89 1.83 9.51
CA THR A 87 3.48 3.00 10.19
C THR A 87 2.41 3.77 10.97
N MET A 88 1.26 4.06 10.36
CA MET A 88 0.17 4.73 11.06
C MET A 88 -0.41 3.86 12.19
N THR A 89 -0.55 2.55 11.99
CA THR A 89 -1.03 1.63 13.05
C THR A 89 -0.14 1.71 14.30
N ILE A 90 1.19 1.70 14.12
CA ILE A 90 2.15 1.82 15.24
C ILE A 90 2.00 3.17 15.95
N ILE A 91 1.97 4.26 15.19
CA ILE A 91 1.86 5.63 15.75
C ILE A 91 0.57 5.81 16.53
N LEU A 92 -0.54 5.32 15.98
CA LEU A 92 -1.86 5.39 16.60
C LEU A 92 -1.98 4.51 17.84
N ALA A 93 -1.23 3.40 17.91
CA ALA A 93 -1.16 2.54 19.08
C ALA A 93 -0.37 3.22 20.20
N ILE A 94 0.83 3.73 19.90
CA ILE A 94 1.70 4.43 20.87
C ILE A 94 0.99 5.65 21.44
N GLY A 95 0.39 6.50 20.61
CA GLY A 95 -0.29 7.70 21.11
C GLY A 95 -1.67 7.46 21.73
N ARG A 96 -2.16 6.20 21.76
CA ARG A 96 -3.34 5.81 22.54
C ARG A 96 -3.01 5.37 23.96
N ASP A 97 -1.78 4.93 24.22
CA ASP A 97 -1.33 4.65 25.58
C ASP A 97 -1.24 5.97 26.34
N LYS A 98 -2.18 6.15 27.27
CA LYS A 98 -2.19 7.18 28.30
C LYS A 98 -1.95 6.52 29.63
#